data_AF-A0A1H7E6D5-F1
#
_entry.id   AF-A0A1H7E6D5-F1
#
_cell.length_a   1.000
_cell.length_b   1.000
_cell.length_c   1.000
_cell.angle_alpha   90.00
_cell.angle_beta   90.00
_cell.angle_gamma   90.00
#
_symmetry.space_group_name_H-M   'P 1'
#
loop_
_entity.id
_entity.type
_entity.pdbx_description
1 polymer ?
#
loop_
_entity_poly.entity_id
_entity_poly.type
_entity_poly.pdbx_seq_one_letter_code
_entity_poly.pdbx_strand_id
1 'polypeptide(L)'
;MTRSGIHALVKRCAIRAAANAPSLAGKNVHPHVIRHTTASLLLQAGVDINTIRGWLGHVSLETTNIYAEINLETKARALATCEVEGGAEGQKQWRDQPDLMTFLRTL
;
A
#
# COMPACT_ATOMS: atom_id res chain seq x y z
N MET A 1 -21.13 -19.03 -19.41
CA MET A 1 -19.65 -19.04 -19.46
C MET A 1 -19.12 -19.66 -18.17
N THR A 2 -18.15 -20.58 -18.24
CA THR A 2 -17.56 -21.22 -17.04
C THR A 2 -16.34 -20.44 -16.55
N ARG A 3 -15.97 -20.60 -15.26
CA ARG A 3 -14.78 -19.98 -14.64
C ARG A 3 -13.51 -20.20 -15.48
N SER A 4 -13.32 -21.43 -15.97
CA SER A 4 -12.20 -21.81 -16.84
C SER A 4 -12.21 -21.08 -18.19
N GLY A 5 -13.41 -20.80 -18.73
CA GLY A 5 -13.57 -20.04 -19.98
C GLY A 5 -13.09 -18.60 -19.85
N ILE A 6 -13.42 -17.92 -18.74
CA ILE A 6 -12.94 -16.55 -18.47
C ILE A 6 -11.41 -16.55 -18.32
N HIS A 7 -10.86 -17.52 -17.61
CA HIS A 7 -9.40 -17.65 -17.45
C HIS A 7 -8.70 -17.83 -18.81
N ALA A 8 -9.23 -18.71 -19.67
CA ALA A 8 -8.70 -18.91 -21.01
C ALA A 8 -8.81 -17.66 -21.88
N LEU A 9 -9.91 -16.91 -21.78
CA LEU A 9 -10.11 -15.67 -22.53
C LEU A 9 -9.11 -14.59 -22.10
N VAL A 10 -8.95 -14.38 -20.79
CA VAL A 10 -7.95 -13.44 -20.24
C VAL A 10 -6.55 -13.81 -20.69
N LYS A 11 -6.20 -15.11 -20.66
CA LYS A 11 -4.89 -15.59 -21.15
C LYS A 11 -4.68 -15.28 -22.63
N ARG A 12 -5.69 -15.51 -23.49
CA ARG A 12 -5.61 -15.18 -24.93
C ARG A 12 -5.45 -13.67 -25.16
N CYS A 13 -6.19 -12.86 -24.42
CA CYS A 13 -6.06 -11.39 -24.47
C CYS A 13 -4.67 -10.94 -24.03
N ALA A 14 -4.11 -11.53 -22.96
CA ALA A 14 -2.76 -11.20 -22.48
C ALA A 14 -1.68 -11.54 -23.53
N ILE A 15 -1.79 -12.70 -24.20
CA ILE A 15 -0.88 -13.08 -25.30
C ILE A 15 -0.96 -12.06 -26.44
N ARG A 16 -2.16 -11.64 -26.83
CA ARG A 16 -2.33 -10.63 -27.88
C ARG A 16 -1.75 -9.26 -27.46
N ALA A 17 -1.96 -8.86 -26.20
CA ALA A 17 -1.42 -7.61 -25.67
C ALA A 17 0.11 -7.62 -25.59
N ALA A 18 0.73 -8.79 -25.39
CA ALA A 18 2.18 -8.94 -25.35
C ALA A 18 2.87 -8.54 -26.68
N ALA A 19 2.16 -8.54 -27.81
CA ALA A 19 2.67 -8.04 -29.08
C ALA A 19 2.98 -6.53 -29.04
N ASN A 20 2.20 -5.76 -28.28
CA ASN A 20 2.38 -4.31 -28.14
C ASN A 20 3.16 -3.93 -26.87
N ALA A 21 3.17 -4.80 -25.86
CA ALA A 21 3.83 -4.60 -24.59
C ALA A 21 4.65 -5.85 -24.22
N PRO A 22 5.93 -5.93 -24.63
CA PRO A 22 6.78 -7.12 -24.45
C PRO A 22 6.94 -7.53 -22.98
N SER A 23 6.80 -6.58 -22.05
CA SER A 23 6.87 -6.82 -20.59
C SER A 23 5.77 -7.74 -20.06
N LEU A 24 4.71 -7.99 -20.83
CA LEU A 24 3.64 -8.93 -20.49
C LEU A 24 3.96 -10.38 -20.87
N ALA A 25 4.90 -10.62 -21.78
CA ALA A 25 5.19 -11.95 -22.31
C ALA A 25 5.65 -12.95 -21.23
N GLY A 26 6.34 -12.46 -20.19
CA GLY A 26 6.80 -13.25 -19.05
C GLY A 26 5.86 -13.26 -17.84
N LYS A 27 4.69 -12.60 -17.90
CA LYS A 27 3.82 -12.41 -16.74
C LYS A 27 2.61 -13.35 -16.77
N ASN A 28 2.30 -13.96 -15.63
CA ASN A 28 1.13 -14.81 -15.45
C ASN A 28 -0.15 -13.99 -15.21
N VAL A 29 -0.74 -13.47 -16.30
CA VAL A 29 -1.96 -12.66 -16.24
C VAL A 29 -3.21 -13.55 -16.16
N HIS A 30 -4.01 -13.33 -15.11
CA HIS A 30 -5.28 -14.01 -14.87
C HIS A 30 -6.22 -13.07 -14.09
N PRO A 31 -7.53 -13.39 -13.98
CA PRO A 31 -8.53 -12.45 -13.45
C PRO A 31 -8.20 -11.86 -12.06
N HIS A 32 -7.64 -12.67 -11.15
CA HIS A 32 -7.27 -12.21 -9.81
C HIS A 32 -6.10 -11.23 -9.81
N VAL A 33 -5.09 -11.42 -10.66
CA VAL A 33 -3.97 -10.47 -10.80
C VAL A 33 -4.47 -9.14 -11.33
N ILE A 34 -5.35 -9.14 -12.34
CA ILE A 34 -5.94 -7.90 -12.88
C ILE A 34 -6.68 -7.16 -11.76
N ARG A 35 -7.55 -7.84 -11.01
CA ARG A 35 -8.28 -7.25 -9.88
C ARG A 35 -7.33 -6.63 -8.85
N HIS A 36 -6.27 -7.36 -8.49
CA HIS A 36 -5.29 -6.88 -7.52
C HIS A 36 -4.53 -5.65 -8.04
N THR A 37 -4.06 -5.68 -9.28
CA THR A 37 -3.34 -4.55 -9.89
C THR A 37 -4.23 -3.31 -9.98
N THR A 38 -5.50 -3.45 -10.40
CA THR A 38 -6.45 -2.34 -10.45
C THR A 38 -6.67 -1.72 -9.06
N ALA A 39 -6.85 -2.55 -8.03
CA ALA A 39 -7.06 -2.06 -6.67
C ALA A 39 -5.83 -1.31 -6.13
N SER A 40 -4.63 -1.86 -6.34
CA SER A 40 -3.38 -1.22 -5.96
C SER A 40 -3.15 0.11 -6.70
N LEU A 41 -3.46 0.18 -8.00
CA LEU A 41 -3.33 1.41 -8.79
C LEU A 41 -4.32 2.49 -8.33
N LEU A 42 -5.57 2.13 -8.02
CA LEU A 42 -6.56 3.07 -7.50
C LEU A 42 -6.12 3.63 -6.14
N LEU A 43 -5.59 2.78 -5.27
CA LEU A 43 -5.08 3.23 -3.98
C LEU A 43 -3.85 4.14 -4.14
N GLN A 44 -2.94 3.81 -5.07
CA GLN A 44 -1.77 4.65 -5.38
C GLN A 44 -2.17 6.02 -5.96
N ALA A 45 -3.28 6.08 -6.71
CA ALA A 45 -3.87 7.32 -7.19
C ALA A 45 -4.57 8.15 -6.08
N GLY A 46 -4.61 7.66 -4.84
CA GLY A 46 -5.19 8.35 -3.69
C GLY A 46 -6.69 8.14 -3.52
N VAL A 47 -7.28 7.14 -4.19
CA VAL A 47 -8.70 6.80 -4.00
C VAL A 47 -8.89 6.15 -2.62
N ASP A 48 -9.91 6.62 -1.89
CA ASP A 48 -10.24 6.10 -0.56
C ASP A 48 -10.53 4.59 -0.57
N ILE A 49 -10.07 3.90 0.47
CA ILE A 49 -10.17 2.45 0.60
C ILE A 49 -11.63 1.96 0.67
N ASN A 50 -12.57 2.76 1.20
CA ASN A 50 -13.99 2.41 1.21
C ASN A 50 -14.61 2.53 -0.18
N THR A 51 -14.14 3.48 -0.99
CA THR A 51 -14.56 3.62 -2.38
C THR A 51 -14.10 2.42 -3.21
N ILE A 52 -12.83 2.00 -3.04
CA ILE A 52 -12.29 0.79 -3.70
C ILE A 52 -13.04 -0.46 -3.24
N ARG A 53 -13.34 -0.57 -1.94
CA ARG A 53 -14.16 -1.67 -1.39
C ARG A 53 -15.53 -1.74 -2.07
N GLY A 54 -16.20 -0.59 -2.24
CA GLY A 54 -17.49 -0.48 -2.92
C GLY A 54 -17.42 -0.91 -4.38
N TRP A 55 -16.41 -0.44 -5.13
CA TRP A 55 -16.20 -0.79 -6.54
C TRP A 55 -15.88 -2.27 -6.76
N LEU A 56 -15.14 -2.88 -5.83
CA LEU A 56 -14.80 -4.30 -5.90
C LEU A 56 -15.92 -5.21 -5.34
N GLY A 57 -16.91 -4.65 -4.63
CA GLY A 57 -17.97 -5.42 -4.00
C GLY A 57 -17.49 -6.33 -2.87
N HIS A 58 -16.41 -5.94 -2.18
CA HIS A 58 -15.91 -6.70 -1.03
C HIS A 58 -16.83 -6.49 0.18
N VAL A 59 -17.32 -7.60 0.75
CA VAL A 59 -18.12 -7.57 1.98
C VAL A 59 -17.25 -7.28 3.22
N SER A 60 -15.96 -7.63 3.18
CA SER A 60 -15.01 -7.39 4.27
C SER A 60 -13.89 -6.41 3.87
N LEU A 61 -13.59 -5.47 4.78
CA LEU A 61 -12.45 -4.54 4.68
C LEU A 61 -11.10 -5.25 4.71
N GLU A 62 -11.02 -6.42 5.32
CA GLU A 62 -9.78 -7.20 5.47
C GLU A 62 -9.14 -7.56 4.11
N THR A 63 -9.97 -7.92 3.13
CA THR A 63 -9.52 -8.22 1.75
C THR A 63 -9.02 -7.00 0.99
N THR A 64 -9.40 -5.79 1.42
CA THR A 64 -8.96 -4.54 0.81
C THR A 64 -7.72 -3.97 1.52
N ASN A 65 -7.55 -4.26 2.81
CA ASN A 65 -6.37 -3.83 3.59
C ASN A 65 -5.06 -4.41 3.04
N ILE A 66 -5.13 -5.61 2.44
CA ILE A 66 -4.01 -6.24 1.72
C ILE A 66 -3.42 -5.30 0.65
N TYR A 67 -4.24 -4.46 0.00
CA TYR A 67 -3.74 -3.51 -1.00
C TYR A 67 -2.99 -2.32 -0.38
N ALA A 68 -3.35 -1.91 0.84
CA ALA A 68 -2.71 -0.81 1.56
C ALA A 68 -1.35 -1.22 2.13
N GLU A 69 -1.21 -2.46 2.56
CA GLU A 69 0.02 -2.96 3.18
C GLU A 69 1.18 -3.09 2.18
N ILE A 70 0.87 -3.45 0.92
CA ILE A 70 1.83 -3.68 -0.16
C ILE A 70 2.49 -2.39 -0.66
N ASN A 71 1.88 -1.22 -0.41
CA ASN A 71 2.38 0.05 -0.93
C ASN A 71 3.49 0.64 -0.03
N LEU A 72 4.70 0.04 -0.10
CA LEU A 72 5.92 0.56 0.51
C LEU A 72 6.25 1.98 -0.02
N GLU A 73 5.82 2.32 -1.23
CA GLU A 73 6.07 3.60 -1.88
C GLU A 73 5.22 4.74 -1.28
N THR A 74 3.96 4.47 -0.90
CA THR A 74 3.15 5.41 -0.13
C THR A 74 3.69 5.59 1.29
N LYS A 75 4.18 4.51 1.93
CA LYS A 75 4.89 4.61 3.22
C LYS A 75 6.17 5.45 3.08
N ALA A 76 6.95 5.24 2.03
CA ALA A 76 8.15 6.02 1.74
C ALA A 76 7.83 7.49 1.46
N ARG A 77 6.74 7.79 0.73
CA ARG A 77 6.29 9.16 0.49
C ARG A 77 5.78 9.84 1.77
N ALA A 78 5.04 9.11 2.61
CA ALA A 78 4.62 9.61 3.91
C ALA A 78 5.82 9.90 4.82
N LEU A 79 6.84 9.02 4.83
CA LEU A 79 8.11 9.27 5.51
C LEU A 79 8.82 10.51 4.95
N ALA A 80 8.91 10.65 3.63
CA ALA A 80 9.53 11.82 2.98
C ALA A 80 8.78 13.13 3.25
N THR A 81 7.45 13.09 3.46
CA THR A 81 6.66 14.27 3.83
C THR A 81 6.80 14.59 5.33
N CYS A 82 7.10 13.58 6.14
CA CYS A 82 7.35 13.68 7.58
C CYS A 82 8.83 13.76 7.93
N GLU A 83 9.75 13.95 6.96
CA GLU A 83 11.09 14.44 7.23
C GLU A 83 10.93 15.89 7.71
N VAL A 84 10.65 16.02 9.01
CA VAL A 84 10.67 17.28 9.72
C VAL A 84 12.08 17.83 9.53
N GLU A 85 12.22 18.90 8.73
CA GLU A 85 13.38 19.78 8.80
C GLU A 85 13.45 20.29 10.24
N GLY A 86 14.25 19.60 11.04
CA GLY A 86 14.21 19.70 12.48
C GLY A 86 14.70 18.41 13.09
N GLY A 87 15.94 18.05 12.75
CA GLY A 87 16.78 17.40 13.73
C GLY A 87 16.80 18.29 14.97
N ALA A 88 15.90 18.01 15.91
CA ALA A 88 16.04 18.50 17.26
C ALA A 88 17.23 17.77 17.86
N GLU A 89 18.43 18.24 17.51
CA GLU A 89 19.54 18.38 18.45
C GLU A 89 19.12 19.34 19.57
N GLY A 90 18.01 19.04 20.24
CA GLY A 90 17.67 19.61 21.52
C GLY A 90 18.43 18.79 22.54
N GLN A 91 19.52 19.35 23.05
CA GLN A 91 20.25 18.86 24.22
C GLN A 91 19.27 18.22 25.22
N LYS A 92 19.59 17.02 25.71
CA LYS A 92 18.81 16.26 26.69
C LYS A 92 18.79 16.99 28.04
N GLN A 93 18.12 18.13 28.10
CA GLN A 93 18.08 19.08 29.22
C GLN A 93 17.36 18.50 30.45
N TRP A 94 16.70 17.36 30.31
CA TRP A 94 16.03 16.68 31.42
C TRP A 94 17.00 15.97 32.38
N ARG A 95 18.23 15.67 31.96
CA ARG A 95 19.26 15.07 32.84
C ARG A 95 19.94 16.08 33.75
N ASP A 96 19.91 17.36 33.39
CA ASP A 96 20.56 18.45 34.12
C ASP A 96 19.60 19.19 35.07
N GLN A 97 18.38 18.67 35.25
CA GLN A 97 17.40 19.21 36.20
C GLN A 97 17.47 18.43 37.53
N PRO A 98 18.24 18.91 38.54
CA PRO A 98 18.38 18.24 39.84
C PRO A 98 17.05 18.13 40.59
N ASP A 99 16.13 19.07 40.38
CA ASP A 99 14.80 19.06 40.98
C ASP A 99 13.94 17.88 40.48
N LEU A 100 14.11 17.51 39.21
CA LEU A 100 13.34 16.44 38.57
C LEU A 100 13.80 15.06 39.09
N MET A 101 15.10 14.88 39.30
CA MET A 101 15.66 13.68 39.95
C MET A 101 15.33 13.62 41.45
N THR A 102 15.14 14.77 42.10
CA THR A 102 14.74 14.84 43.52
C THR A 102 13.27 14.45 43.69
N PHE A 103 12.40 14.96 42.81
CA PHE A 103 10.98 14.58 42.75
C PHE A 103 10.75 13.09 42.49
N LEU A 104 11.50 12.48 41.56
CA LEU A 104 11.38 11.06 41.24
C LEU A 104 11.88 10.12 42.35
N ARG A 105 12.73 10.61 43.27
CA ARG A 105 13.19 9.84 44.44
C ARG A 105 12.23 9.91 45.63
N THR A 106 11.24 10.79 45.57
CA THR A 106 10.20 10.94 46.61
C THR A 106 8.90 10.18 46.31
N LEU A 107 8.85 9.47 45.18
CA LEU A 107 7.87 8.43 44.86
C LEU A 107 8.39 7.07 45.35
#